data_AF-J9G409-F1
#
_entry.id   AF-J9G409-F1
#
_cell.length_a   1.000
_cell.length_b   1.000
_cell.length_c   1.000
_cell.angle_alpha   90.00
_cell.angle_beta   90.00
_cell.angle_gamma   90.00
#
_symmetry.space_group_name_H-M   'P 1'
#
loop_
_entity.id
_entity.type
_entity.pdbx_description
1 polymer ?
#
loop_
_entity_poly.entity_id
_entity_poly.type
_entity_poly.pdbx_seq_one_letter_code
_entity_poly.pdbx_strand_id
1 'polypeptide(L)' 'MINDRGEKIKKAGPSTPVEVLGLNDVPAAGDILDSTEERIARSVAEKRIAKHKEEEIKMNSKVSLDDLFQRIQ' A
#
# COMPACT_ATOMS: atom_id res chain seq x y z
N MET A 1 12.12 4.82 -15.27
CA MET A 1 12.25 3.45 -14.74
C MET A 1 13.64 2.96 -15.04
N ILE A 2 14.22 2.21 -14.10
CA ILE A 2 15.53 1.59 -14.24
C ILE A 2 15.33 0.07 -14.10
N ASN A 3 15.96 -0.72 -14.96
CA ASN A 3 15.89 -2.19 -14.87
C ASN A 3 16.95 -2.74 -13.90
N ASP A 4 16.94 -4.06 -13.70
CA ASP A 4 17.91 -4.82 -12.92
C ASP A 4 19.38 -4.64 -13.34
N ARG A 5 19.62 -4.18 -14.58
CA ARG A 5 20.96 -3.91 -15.13
C ARG A 5 21.40 -2.45 -15.01
N GLY A 6 20.60 -1.60 -14.37
CA GLY A 6 20.90 -0.17 -14.24
C GLY A 6 20.60 0.65 -15.49
N GLU A 7 19.93 0.07 -16.48
CA GLU A 7 19.59 0.74 -17.74
C GLU A 7 18.26 1.49 -17.59
N LYS A 8 18.21 2.73 -18.11
CA LYS A 8 16.96 3.51 -18.17
C LYS A 8 16.06 2.94 -19.26
N ILE A 9 14.88 2.45 -18.88
CA ILE A 9 13.90 1.89 -19.81
C ILE A 9 12.61 2.72 -19.84
N LYS A 10 11.93 2.70 -21.01
CA LYS A 10 10.64 3.39 -21.22
C LYS A 10 9.42 2.50 -21.01
N LYS A 11 9.57 1.18 -21.14
CA LYS A 11 8.49 0.19 -21.00
C LYS A 11 9.02 -1.02 -20.26
N ALA A 12 8.22 -1.54 -19.33
CA ALA A 12 8.47 -2.80 -18.64
C ALA A 12 7.55 -3.88 -19.21
N GLY A 13 8.10 -5.01 -19.64
CA GLY A 13 7.31 -6.18 -20.04
C GLY A 13 6.98 -7.07 -18.85
N PRO A 14 6.19 -8.14 -19.06
CA PRO A 14 5.97 -9.16 -18.03
C PRO A 14 7.30 -9.70 -17.48
N SER A 15 7.33 -9.99 -16.17
CA SER A 15 8.52 -10.53 -15.48
C SER A 15 9.78 -9.65 -15.52
N THR A 16 9.65 -8.36 -15.86
CA THR A 16 10.77 -7.42 -15.82
C THR A 16 10.73 -6.62 -14.52
N PRO A 17 11.64 -6.87 -13.56
CA PRO A 17 11.72 -6.05 -12.35
C PRO A 17 12.21 -4.64 -12.72
N VAL A 18 11.58 -3.62 -12.12
CA VAL A 18 11.91 -2.22 -12.40
C VAL A 18 11.84 -1.37 -11.15
N GLU A 19 12.74 -0.39 -11.07
CA GLU A 19 12.65 0.71 -10.13
C GLU A 19 11.76 1.82 -10.70
N VAL A 20 10.72 2.17 -9.95
CA VAL A 20 9.77 3.24 -10.28
C VAL A 20 10.01 4.40 -9.32
N LEU A 21 10.20 5.60 -9.88
CA LEU A 21 10.38 6.83 -9.12
C LEU A 21 9.15 7.73 -9.33
N GLY A 22 8.82 8.54 -8.32
CA GLY A 22 7.74 9.53 -8.39
C GLY A 22 6.40 9.05 -7.82
N LEU A 23 6.36 7.98 -7.04
CA LEU A 23 5.19 7.64 -6.23
C LEU A 23 5.00 8.67 -5.11
N ASN A 24 3.75 8.96 -4.76
CA ASN A 24 3.42 9.93 -3.71
C ASN A 24 3.73 9.41 -2.29
N ASP A 25 3.68 8.10 -2.10
CA ASP A 25 3.92 7.43 -0.83
C ASP A 25 4.65 6.10 -1.07
N VAL A 26 5.18 5.51 -0.01
CA VAL A 26 5.92 4.24 -0.04
C VAL A 26 4.91 3.09 0.03
N PRO A 27 4.77 2.27 -1.03
CA PRO A 27 3.87 1.12 -0.99
C PRO A 27 4.41 0.03 -0.06
N ALA A 28 3.52 -0.81 0.47
CA ALA A 28 3.91 -1.95 1.28
C ALA A 28 4.44 -3.08 0.39
N ALA A 29 5.28 -3.93 0.97
CA ALA A 29 5.79 -5.12 0.27
C ALA A 29 4.63 -6.07 -0.05
N GLY A 30 4.50 -6.44 -1.33
CA GLY A 30 3.42 -7.31 -1.82
C GLY A 30 2.18 -6.59 -2.32
N ASP A 31 2.13 -5.25 -2.22
CA ASP A 31 1.04 -4.47 -2.81
C ASP A 31 0.98 -4.65 -4.34
N ILE A 32 -0.24 -4.76 -4.84
CA ILE A 32 -0.52 -4.80 -6.27
C ILE A 32 -0.61 -3.37 -6.79
N LEU A 33 0.22 -3.04 -7.79
CA LEU A 33 0.21 -1.74 -8.45
C LEU A 33 -0.63 -1.80 -9.73
N ASP A 34 -1.59 -0.90 -9.83
CA ASP A 34 -2.46 -0.71 -10.99
C ASP A 34 -2.21 0.65 -11.65
N SER A 35 -2.27 0.72 -12.97
CA SER A 35 -2.12 1.96 -13.73
C SER A 35 -3.46 2.36 -14.37
N THR A 36 -3.90 3.59 -14.16
CA THR A 36 -5.11 4.18 -14.77
C THR A 36 -4.96 5.70 -14.90
N GLU A 37 -6.02 6.40 -15.30
CA GLU A 37 -6.06 7.87 -15.33
C GLU A 37 -5.88 8.45 -13.91
N GLU A 38 -5.08 9.51 -13.78
CA GLU A 38 -4.74 10.16 -12.50
C GLU A 38 -5.96 10.45 -11.62
N ARG A 39 -7.04 10.98 -12.19
CA ARG A 39 -8.25 11.31 -11.41
C ARG A 39 -8.90 10.08 -10.80
N ILE A 40 -8.95 8.97 -11.54
CA ILE A 40 -9.52 7.70 -11.09
C ILE A 40 -8.58 7.07 -10.06
N ALA A 41 -7.27 7.03 -10.35
CA ALA A 41 -6.24 6.48 -9.46
C ALA A 41 -6.30 7.15 -8.09
N ARG A 42 -6.37 8.49 -8.06
CA ARG A 42 -6.48 9.27 -6.82
C ARG A 42 -7.74 8.92 -6.03
N SER A 43 -8.90 8.91 -6.66
CA SER A 43 -10.16 8.57 -5.98
C SER A 43 -10.14 7.15 -5.40
N VAL A 44 -9.56 6.18 -6.13
CA VAL A 44 -9.45 4.80 -5.67
C VAL A 44 -8.43 4.69 -4.52
N ALA A 45 -7.29 5.37 -4.62
CA ALA A 45 -6.27 5.39 -3.57
C ALA A 45 -6.82 5.97 -2.26
N GLU A 46 -7.49 7.13 -2.31
CA GLU A 46 -8.11 7.76 -1.14
C GLU A 46 -9.14 6.85 -0.47
N LYS A 47 -9.98 6.16 -1.27
CA LYS A 47 -10.94 5.18 -0.75
C LYS A 47 -10.26 3.99 -0.08
N ARG A 48 -9.17 3.46 -0.67
CA ARG A 48 -8.40 2.34 -0.09
C ARG A 48 -7.75 2.75 1.24
N ILE A 49 -7.15 3.94 1.30
CA ILE A 49 -6.54 4.49 2.53
C ILE A 49 -7.58 4.67 3.64
N ALA A 50 -8.72 5.28 3.33
CA ALA A 50 -9.79 5.49 4.30
C ALA A 50 -10.31 4.14 4.87
N LYS A 51 -10.53 3.16 3.98
CA LYS A 51 -10.95 1.82 4.39
C LYS A 51 -9.92 1.13 5.29
N HIS A 52 -8.64 1.18 4.94
CA HIS A 52 -7.57 0.59 5.75
C HIS A 52 -7.53 1.20 7.15
N LYS A 53 -7.64 2.53 7.25
CA LYS A 53 -7.67 3.25 8.53
C LYS A 53 -8.87 2.85 9.39
N GLU A 54 -10.05 2.69 8.79
CA GLU A 54 -11.24 2.21 9.52
C GLU A 54 -11.06 0.77 10.03
N GLU A 55 -10.44 -0.10 9.24
CA GLU A 55 -10.15 -1.48 9.62
C GLU A 55 -9.15 -1.55 10.78
N GLU A 56 -8.09 -0.74 10.75
CA GLU A 56 -7.13 -0.61 11.87
C GLU A 56 -7.80 -0.16 13.16
N ILE A 57 -8.66 0.88 13.09
CA ILE A 57 -9.40 1.37 14.27
C ILE A 57 -10.31 0.26 14.82
N LYS A 58 -11.02 -0.46 13.95
CA LYS A 58 -11.90 -1.57 14.36
C LYS A 58 -11.12 -2.71 15.00
N MET A 59 -9.96 -3.09 14.46
CA MET A 59 -9.10 -4.11 15.07
C MET A 59 -8.62 -3.70 16.46
N ASN A 60 -8.17 -2.45 16.61
CA ASN A 60 -7.71 -1.94 17.89
C ASN A 60 -8.84 -1.80 18.92
N SER A 61 -10.06 -1.49 18.49
CA SER A 61 -11.22 -1.41 19.38
C SER A 61 -11.69 -2.75 19.96
N LYS A 62 -11.25 -3.90 19.40
CA LYS A 62 -11.59 -5.23 19.92
C LYS A 62 -10.77 -5.65 21.13
N VAL A 63 -9.67 -4.95 21.44
CA VAL A 63 -8.86 -5.20 22.64
C VAL A 63 -9.01 -3.97 23.53
N SER A 64 -9.95 -4.03 24.47
CA SER A 64 -10.06 -2.96 25.47
C SER A 64 -8.92 -3.09 26.50
N LEU A 65 -8.57 -1.99 27.16
CA LEU A 65 -7.63 -2.00 28.30
C LEU A 65 -8.10 -2.96 29.41
N ASP A 66 -9.42 -3.09 29.58
CA ASP A 66 -10.04 -4.01 30.53
C ASP A 66 -9.79 -5.48 30.15
N ASP A 67 -9.87 -5.84 28.86
CA ASP A 67 -9.56 -7.20 28.37
C ASP A 67 -8.08 -7.57 28.57
N LEU A 68 -7.17 -6.58 28.50
CA LEU A 68 -5.75 -6.80 28.75
C LEU A 68 -5.45 -7.04 30.23
N PHE A 69 -6.17 -6.35 31.13
CA PHE A 69 -6.05 -6.53 32.58
C PHE A 69 -6.53 -7.91 33.05
N GLN A 70 -7.60 -8.45 32.46
CA GLN A 70 -8.11 -9.79 32.79
C GLN A 70 -7.16 -10.93 32.39
N ARG A 71 -6.21 -10.69 31.48
CA ARG A 71 -5.31 -11.71 30.93
C ARG A 71 -3.99 -11.88 31.69
N ILE A 72 -3.70 -10.97 32.63
CA ILE A 72 -2.47 -10.95 33.45
C ILE A 72 -2.70 -11.55 34.85
N GLN A 73 -3.94 -11.92 35.20
CA GLN A 73 -4.30 -12.55 36.48
C GLN A 73 -4.31 -14.07 36.42
#